data_AF-A0A6M1ZP26-F1
#
_entry.id   AF-A0A6M1ZP26-F1
#
_cell.length_a   1.000
_cell.length_b   1.000
_cell.length_c   1.000
_cell.angle_alpha   90.00
_cell.angle_beta   90.00
_cell.angle_gamma   90.00
#
_symmetry.space_group_name_H-M   'P 1'
#
loop_
_entity.id
_entity.type
_entity.pdbx_description
1 polymer ?
#
loop_
_entity_poly.entity_id
_entity_poly.type
_entity_poly.pdbx_seq_one_letter_code
_entity_poly.pdbx_strand_id
1 'polypeptide(L)'
;CDLLTIAPKFLEQLEDTEGTVDRKLSKEFAEKQNIEKLEIDHKRFLWLLNDDQMACEKLADGIRRFAADTIKLENYLIDRMKSMD
;
A
#
# COMPACT_ATOMS: atom_id res chain seq x y z
N CYS A 1 -8.27 4.42 11.94
CA CYS A 1 -6.99 4.35 11.21
C CYS A 1 -6.14 5.46 11.81
N ASP A 2 -4.87 5.19 12.08
CA ASP A 2 -4.00 6.17 12.72
C ASP A 2 -3.50 7.21 11.72
N LEU A 3 -3.21 6.78 10.49
CA LEU A 3 -2.75 7.62 9.38
C LEU A 3 -3.37 7.18 8.04
N LEU A 4 -3.66 8.15 7.17
CA LEU A 4 -4.13 7.91 5.80
C LEU A 4 -3.31 8.76 4.83
N THR A 5 -2.60 8.12 3.90
CA THR A 5 -1.93 8.80 2.77
C THR A 5 -2.91 8.87 1.60
N ILE A 6 -3.33 10.08 1.25
CA ILE A 6 -4.39 10.33 0.28
C ILE A 6 -3.83 11.13 -0.89
N ALA A 7 -4.09 10.71 -2.12
CA ALA A 7 -3.66 11.44 -3.31
C ALA A 7 -4.36 12.82 -3.40
N PRO A 8 -3.69 13.87 -3.92
CA PRO A 8 -4.25 15.23 -3.94
C PRO A 8 -5.65 15.33 -4.56
N LYS A 9 -5.90 14.59 -5.65
CA LYS A 9 -7.22 14.51 -6.29
C LYS A 9 -8.33 14.10 -5.33
N PHE A 10 -8.05 13.16 -4.41
CA PHE A 10 -9.04 12.70 -3.45
C PHE A 10 -9.17 13.65 -2.25
N LEU A 11 -8.13 14.40 -1.91
CA LEU A 11 -8.23 15.45 -0.87
C LEU A 11 -9.19 16.55 -1.30
N GLU A 12 -9.07 17.03 -2.55
CA GLU A 12 -9.98 18.01 -3.14
C GLU A 12 -11.43 17.49 -3.13
N GLN A 13 -11.64 16.25 -3.59
CA GLN A 13 -12.97 15.64 -3.56
C GLN A 13 -13.55 15.53 -2.15
N LEU A 14 -12.72 15.22 -1.15
CA LEU A 14 -13.16 15.12 0.25
C LEU A 14 -13.49 16.50 0.84
N GLU A 15 -12.77 17.54 0.43
CA GLU A 15 -13.03 18.92 0.84
C GLU A 15 -14.33 19.46 0.26
N ASP A 16 -14.62 19.16 -1.01
CA ASP A 16 -15.83 19.61 -1.71
C ASP A 16 -17.09 18.79 -1.36
N THR A 17 -16.94 17.63 -0.75
CA THR A 17 -18.07 16.74 -0.43
C THR A 17 -18.66 17.10 0.92
N GLU A 18 -19.91 17.57 0.91
CA GLU A 18 -20.68 17.78 2.13
C GLU A 18 -21.24 16.46 2.71
N GLY A 19 -21.24 16.35 4.04
CA GLY A 19 -21.82 15.22 4.76
C GLY A 19 -21.12 14.95 6.09
N THR A 20 -21.58 13.90 6.77
CA THR A 20 -20.98 13.44 8.03
C THR A 20 -20.17 12.17 7.80
N VAL A 21 -18.92 12.16 8.26
CA VAL A 21 -18.06 10.97 8.23
C VAL A 21 -17.94 10.41 9.64
N ASP A 22 -18.61 9.28 9.89
CA ASP A 22 -18.51 8.60 11.17
C ASP A 22 -17.14 7.93 11.35
N ARG A 23 -16.60 8.01 12.57
CA ARG A 23 -15.40 7.26 12.94
C ARG A 23 -15.70 5.76 12.99
N LYS A 24 -15.15 4.98 12.04
CA LYS A 24 -15.33 3.52 12.00
C LYS A 24 -14.26 2.71 12.76
N LEU A 25 -13.12 3.33 13.08
CA LEU A 25 -12.00 2.66 13.74
C LEU A 25 -11.60 3.41 15.02
N SER A 26 -11.72 2.73 16.16
CA SER A 26 -11.30 3.22 17.48
C SER A 26 -10.73 2.08 18.33
N LYS A 27 -9.96 2.42 19.37
CA LYS A 27 -9.37 1.43 20.28
C LYS A 27 -10.45 0.61 20.99
N GLU A 28 -11.49 1.28 21.45
CA GLU A 28 -12.62 0.69 22.19
C GLU A 28 -13.42 -0.28 21.32
N PHE A 29 -13.51 -0.01 20.00
CA PHE A 29 -14.12 -0.94 19.06
C PHE A 29 -13.23 -2.16 18.80
N ALA A 30 -11.91 -1.95 18.70
CA ALA A 30 -10.94 -3.02 18.48
C ALA A 30 -10.85 -3.99 19.67
N GLU A 31 -10.89 -3.49 20.91
CA GLU A 31 -10.85 -4.32 22.13
C GLU A 31 -12.05 -5.28 22.25
N LYS A 32 -13.16 -4.98 21.57
CA LYS A 32 -14.36 -5.82 21.54
C LYS A 32 -14.32 -6.90 20.45
N GLN A 33 -13.32 -6.87 19.57
CA GLN A 33 -13.20 -7.86 18.50
C GLN A 33 -12.61 -9.17 19.05
N ASN A 34 -13.19 -10.29 18.67
CA ASN A 34 -12.68 -11.61 19.03
C ASN A 34 -11.68 -12.12 17.98
N ILE A 35 -10.47 -11.56 17.99
CA ILE A 35 -9.38 -11.93 17.07
C ILE A 35 -8.26 -12.56 17.88
N GLU A 36 -7.97 -13.83 17.61
CA GLU A 36 -6.86 -14.53 18.27
C GLU A 36 -5.51 -14.06 17.74
N LYS A 37 -4.52 -14.00 18.64
CA LYS A 37 -3.15 -13.67 18.26
C LYS A 37 -2.55 -14.83 17.45
N LEU A 38 -2.07 -14.51 16.26
CA LEU A 38 -1.41 -15.47 15.39
C LEU A 38 0.10 -15.50 15.65
N GLU A 39 0.63 -16.67 16.00
CA GLU A 39 2.08 -16.89 16.09
C GLU A 39 2.62 -17.23 14.69
N ILE A 40 3.57 -16.43 14.20
CA ILE A 40 4.11 -16.51 12.84
C ILE A 40 5.62 -16.73 12.89
N ASP A 41 6.06 -17.89 12.41
CA ASP A 41 7.45 -18.13 12.03
C ASP A 41 7.63 -18.00 10.50
N HIS A 42 8.87 -18.11 10.02
CA HIS A 42 9.15 -17.94 8.59
C HIS A 42 8.40 -18.97 7.71
N LYS A 43 8.30 -20.23 8.15
CA LYS A 43 7.63 -21.28 7.37
C LYS A 43 6.13 -21.04 7.31
N ARG A 44 5.53 -20.66 8.44
CA ARG A 44 4.10 -20.36 8.57
C ARG A 44 3.74 -19.11 7.77
N PHE A 45 4.60 -18.08 7.79
CA PHE A 45 4.46 -16.88 6.95
C PHE A 45 4.40 -17.25 5.47
N LEU A 46 5.39 -17.99 4.97
CA LEU A 46 5.45 -18.35 3.55
C LEU A 46 4.24 -19.20 3.14
N TRP A 47 3.78 -20.09 4.01
CA TRP A 47 2.57 -20.86 3.74
C TRP A 47 1.34 -19.96 3.63
N LEU A 48 1.06 -19.15 4.64
CA LEU A 48 -0.12 -18.28 4.68
C LEU A 48 -0.13 -17.24 3.55
N LEU A 49 1.04 -16.69 3.21
CA LEU A 49 1.15 -15.75 2.10
C LEU A 49 0.88 -16.41 0.75
N ASN A 50 1.33 -17.66 0.54
CA ASN A 50 1.07 -18.38 -0.71
C ASN A 50 -0.37 -18.91 -0.80
N ASP A 51 -1.04 -19.13 0.33
CA ASP A 51 -2.44 -19.56 0.38
C ASP A 51 -3.41 -18.42 -0.01
N ASP A 52 -3.01 -17.16 0.21
CA ASP A 52 -3.73 -15.98 -0.30
C ASP A 52 -3.24 -15.60 -1.70
N GLN A 53 -3.97 -16.07 -2.72
CA GLN A 53 -3.68 -15.79 -4.13
C GLN A 53 -3.57 -14.28 -4.40
N MET A 54 -4.48 -13.47 -3.86
CA MET A 54 -4.51 -12.03 -4.14
C MET A 54 -3.29 -11.35 -3.53
N ALA A 55 -2.96 -11.66 -2.28
CA ALA A 55 -1.80 -11.08 -1.61
C ALA A 55 -0.49 -11.45 -2.31
N CYS A 56 -0.30 -12.73 -2.65
CA CYS A 56 0.90 -13.21 -3.33
C CYS A 56 1.09 -12.54 -4.71
N GLU A 57 0.03 -12.52 -5.53
CA GLU A 57 0.09 -11.93 -6.86
C GLU A 57 0.31 -10.42 -6.82
N LYS A 58 -0.40 -9.69 -5.94
CA LYS A 58 -0.26 -8.23 -5.81
C LYS A 58 1.10 -7.82 -5.27
N LEU A 59 1.66 -8.57 -4.34
CA LEU A 59 3.02 -8.33 -3.85
C LEU A 59 4.03 -8.48 -5.00
N ALA A 60 3.98 -9.60 -5.73
CA ALA A 60 4.92 -9.87 -6.81
C ALA A 60 4.77 -8.87 -7.96
N ASP A 61 3.54 -8.49 -8.32
CA ASP A 61 3.27 -7.50 -9.37
C ASP A 61 3.74 -6.10 -8.96
N GLY A 62 3.47 -5.69 -7.72
CA GLY A 62 3.92 -4.40 -7.19
C GLY A 62 5.45 -4.25 -7.24
N ILE A 63 6.19 -5.29 -6.82
CA ILE A 63 7.67 -5.29 -6.88
C ILE A 63 8.15 -5.10 -8.34
N ARG A 64 7.57 -5.84 -9.28
CA ARG A 64 7.95 -5.73 -10.71
C ARG A 64 7.65 -4.35 -11.28
N ARG A 65 6.51 -3.76 -10.94
CA ARG A 65 6.15 -2.40 -11.39
C ARG A 65 7.10 -1.35 -10.86
N PHE A 66 7.42 -1.39 -9.56
CA PHE A 66 8.39 -0.46 -8.99
C PHE A 66 9.77 -0.60 -9.63
N ALA A 67 10.25 -1.83 -9.86
CA ALA A 67 11.51 -2.05 -10.56
C ALA A 67 11.50 -1.50 -12.00
N ALA A 68 10.39 -1.69 -12.73
CA ALA A 68 10.24 -1.13 -14.08
C ALA A 68 10.26 0.41 -14.07
N ASP A 69 9.60 1.04 -13.10
CA ASP A 69 9.60 2.50 -12.94
C ASP A 69 10.99 3.03 -12.56
N THR A 70 11.75 2.29 -11.74
CA THR A 70 13.15 2.62 -11.43
C THR A 70 14.03 2.60 -12.69
N ILE A 71 13.95 1.53 -13.48
CA ILE A 71 14.73 1.42 -14.75
C ILE A 71 14.35 2.57 -15.70
N LYS A 72 13.05 2.91 -15.79
CA LYS A 72 12.59 4.02 -16.61
C LYS A 72 13.17 5.36 -16.14
N LEU A 73 13.24 5.58 -14.83
CA LEU A 73 13.84 6.77 -14.24
C LEU A 73 15.35 6.82 -14.53
N GLU A 74 16.07 5.71 -14.38
CA GLU A 74 17.51 5.62 -14.68
C GLU A 74 17.80 5.98 -16.14
N ASN A 75 17.04 5.41 -17.09
CA ASN A 75 17.17 5.73 -18.51
C ASN A 75 16.91 7.21 -18.79
N TYR A 76 15.85 7.77 -18.20
CA TYR A 76 15.54 9.19 -18.33
C TYR A 76 16.70 10.08 -17.83
N LEU A 77 17.33 9.73 -16.71
CA LEU A 77 18.48 10.47 -16.18
C LEU A 77 19.69 10.36 -17.11
N ILE A 78 19.98 9.17 -17.63
CA ILE A 78 21.08 8.95 -18.58
C ILE A 78 20.89 9.81 -19.85
N ASP A 79 19.68 9.82 -20.42
CA ASP A 79 19.38 10.60 -21.63
C ASP A 79 19.50 12.10 -21.37
N ARG A 80 19.03 12.57 -20.20
CA ARG A 80 19.18 13.97 -19.79
C ARG A 80 20.65 14.36 -19.62
N MET A 81 21.47 13.50 -19.03
CA MET A 81 22.92 13.75 -18.89
C MET A 81 23.61 13.86 -20.25
N LYS A 82 23.31 12.95 -21.19
CA LYS A 82 23.87 13.01 -22.55
C LYS A 82 23.46 14.27 -23.33
N SER A 83 22.28 14.82 -23.06
CA SER A 83 21.81 16.05 -23.71
C SER A 83 22.42 17.33 -23.15
N MET A 84 23.20 17.22 -22.06
CA MET A 84 23.89 18.33 -21.41
C MET A 84 25.37 18.44 -21.80
N ASP A 85 25.92 17.44 -22.50
CA ASP A 85 27.23 17.45 -23.16
C ASP A 85 27.08 17.88 -24.64
#